data_AF-A0A916L8N6-F1
#
_entry.id   AF-A0A916L8N6-F1
#
_cell.length_a   1.000
_cell.length_b   1.000
_cell.length_c   1.000
_cell.angle_alpha   90.00
_cell.angle_beta   90.00
_cell.angle_gamma   90.00
#
_symmetry.space_group_name_H-M   'P 1'
#
loop_
_entity.id
_entity.type
_entity.pdbx_description
1 polymer ?
#
loop_
_entity_poly.entity_id
_entity_poly.type
_entity_poly.pdbx_seq_one_letter_code
_entity_poly.pdbx_strand_id
1 'polypeptide(L)' 'MLLVATSVSENAGAKPQTVHWNLRLDVSDVDGKLMISRLESIR' A
#
# COMPACT_ATOMS: atom_id res chain seq x y z
N MET A 1 14.75 1.43 -0.58
CA MET A 1 14.03 2.42 -1.42
C MET A 1 12.64 2.59 -0.83
N LEU A 2 12.14 3.82 -0.66
CA LEU A 2 10.79 4.07 -0.12
C LEU A 2 9.80 4.15 -1.28
N LEU A 3 8.80 3.27 -1.28
CA LEU A 3 7.68 3.32 -2.22
C LEU A 3 6.41 3.74 -1.45
N VAL A 4 5.70 4.73 -1.99
CA VAL A 4 4.41 5.21 -1.46
C VAL A 4 3.34 4.84 -2.49
N ALA A 5 2.30 4.14 -2.05
CA ALA A 5 1.15 3.78 -2.89
C ALA A 5 -0.13 4.34 -2.28
N THR A 6 -0.98 4.95 -3.11
CA THR A 6 -2.30 5.49 -2.70
C THR A 6 -3.39 4.50 -3.10
N SER A 7 -4.17 4.02 -2.13
CA SER A 7 -5.37 3.20 -2.38
C SER A 7 -6.64 3.99 -2.06
N VAL A 8 -7.67 3.86 -2.89
CA VAL A 8 -9.02 4.42 -2.68
C VAL A 8 -9.99 3.27 -2.42
N SER A 9 -10.60 3.24 -1.25
CA SER A 9 -11.63 2.26 -0.88
C SER A 9 -12.89 2.97 -0.38
N GLU A 10 -14.08 2.54 -0.85
CA GLU A 10 -15.35 2.95 -0.25
C GLU A 10 -15.57 2.22 1.08
N ASN A 11 -16.01 2.95 2.12
CA ASN A 11 -16.33 2.36 3.41
C ASN A 11 -17.68 1.64 3.33
N ALA A 12 -17.72 0.35 3.67
CA ALA A 12 -18.99 -0.41 3.72
C ALA A 12 -19.94 0.19 4.77
N GLY A 13 -21.18 0.49 4.36
CA GLY A 13 -22.27 0.91 5.27
C GLY A 13 -22.39 2.41 5.55
N ALA A 14 -21.59 3.27 4.93
CA ALA A 14 -21.67 4.73 5.05
C ALA A 14 -21.68 5.41 3.67
N LYS A 15 -21.92 6.73 3.63
CA LYS A 15 -21.74 7.52 2.40
C LYS A 15 -20.32 7.30 1.87
N PRO A 16 -20.13 7.00 0.56
CA PRO A 16 -18.81 6.91 -0.04
C PRO A 16 -17.95 8.13 0.32
N GLN A 17 -16.80 7.87 0.92
CA GLN A 17 -15.80 8.87 1.23
C GLN A 17 -14.45 8.36 0.76
N THR A 18 -13.69 9.21 0.09
CA THR A 18 -12.31 8.92 -0.30
C THR A 18 -11.45 8.86 0.95
N VAL A 19 -10.81 7.73 1.19
CA VAL A 19 -9.81 7.56 2.24
C VAL A 19 -8.44 7.49 1.60
N HIS A 20 -7.49 8.26 2.11
CA HIS A 20 -6.09 8.19 1.70
C HIS A 20 -5.30 7.39 2.74
N TRP A 21 -4.52 6.42 2.27
CA TRP A 21 -3.63 5.60 3.10
C TRP A 21 -2.20 5.82 2.65
N ASN A 22 -1.30 6.07 3.60
CA ASN A 22 0.13 5.98 3.36
C ASN A 22 0.60 4.59 3.74
N LEU A 23 1.13 3.85 2.77
CA LEU A 23 1.64 2.50 2.98
C LEU A 23 3.14 2.46 2.72
N ARG A 24 3.86 1.70 3.54
CA ARG A 24 5.24 1.31 3.30
C ARG A 24 5.26 -0.01 2.55
N LEU A 25 5.97 -0.02 1.44
CA LEU A 25 6.27 -1.21 0.65
C LEU A 25 7.74 -1.56 0.78
N ASP A 26 8.04 -2.78 1.23
CA ASP A 26 9.39 -3.33 1.10
C ASP A 26 9.48 -4.21 -0.15
N VAL A 27 10.65 -4.18 -0.79
CA VAL A 27 10.97 -4.90 -2.02
C VAL A 27 12.14 -5.83 -1.76
N SER A 28 12.01 -7.05 -2.25
CA SER A 28 13.09 -8.05 -2.25
C SER A 28 13.46 -8.43 -3.68
N ASP A 29 14.75 -8.67 -3.90
CA ASP A 29 15.22 -9.35 -5.10
C ASP A 29 15.07 -10.87 -4.89
N VAL A 30 14.37 -11.53 -5.81
CA VAL A 30 14.24 -12.99 -5.87
C VAL A 30 14.65 -13.42 -7.27
N ASP A 31 15.81 -14.04 -7.39
CA ASP A 31 16.39 -14.53 -8.65
C ASP A 31 16.49 -13.43 -9.75
N GLY A 32 16.88 -12.21 -9.37
CA GLY A 32 16.99 -11.06 -10.27
C GLY A 32 15.65 -10.38 -10.57
N LYS A 33 14.57 -10.78 -9.91
CA LYS A 33 13.25 -10.17 -10.04
C LYS A 33 12.89 -9.40 -8.76
N LEU A 34 12.59 -8.11 -8.91
CA LEU A 34 12.07 -7.29 -7.82
C LEU A 34 10.62 -7.65 -7.50
N MET A 35 10.36 -8.04 -6.25
CA MET A 35 9.07 -8.49 -5.76
C MET A 35 8.69 -7.73 -4.47
N ILE A 36 7.40 -7.46 -4.27
CA ILE A 36 6.90 -6.88 -3.01
C ILE A 36 6.95 -7.98 -1.95
N SER A 37 7.66 -7.74 -0.85
CA SER A 37 7.79 -8.68 0.25
C SER A 37 6.99 -8.28 1.49
N ARG A 38 6.56 -7.02 1.57
CA ARG A 38 5.81 -6.50 2.72
C ARG A 38 4.96 -5.28 2.37
N LEU A 39 3.82 -5.18 3.04
CA LEU A 39 2.94 -4.01 3.06
C LEU A 39 2.61 -3.66 4.51
N GLU A 40 2.91 -2.43 4.93
CA GLU A 40 2.59 -1.93 6.28
C GLU A 40 1.93 -0.56 6.19
N SER A 41 0.98 -0.28 7.09
CA SER A 41 0.40 1.05 7.20
C SER A 41 1.35 1.99 7.94
N ILE A 42 1.51 3.19 7.41
CA ILE A 42 2.22 4.28 8.07
C ILE A 42 1.16 5.09 8.82
N ARG A 43 1.33 5.22 10.14
CA ARG A 43 0.44 6.00 11.02
C ARG A 43 1.02 7.38 11.29
#